data_AF-F2IAJ7-F1
#
_entry.id   AF-F2IAJ7-F1
#
_cell.length_a   1.000
_cell.length_b   1.000
_cell.length_c   1.000
_cell.angle_alpha   90.00
_cell.angle_beta   90.00
_cell.angle_gamma   90.00
#
_symmetry.space_group_name_H-M   'P 1'
#
loop_
_entity.id
_entity.type
_entity.pdbx_description
1 polymer ?
#
loop_
_entity_poly.entity_id
_entity_poly.type
_entity_poly.pdbx_seq_one_letter_code
_entity_poly.pdbx_strand_id
1 'polypeptide(L)'
;MKSFIALILLTVVFSFSNENQSSFKYVFGARISTGANSQVVTFVAQKYSADGILRASRVFTNKDEFIKVLSGYWPSPFNPNKIDYFRENRIVGGVFVNDTIRVEIGYCPAMDSLWKIRFSDWPYLGKNEAGWSLNRMRPNLKQEEYLANRYNIKQLDFDYIVDTNFWKLMYDVTDSTWIENYKFIN
;
A
#
# COMPACT_ATOMS: atom_id res chain seq x y z
N MET A 1 -19.23 -27.32 75.62
CA MET A 1 -19.88 -26.38 74.67
C MET A 1 -18.82 -25.47 74.05
N LYS A 2 -18.32 -25.81 72.86
CA LYS A 2 -17.56 -24.88 72.01
C LYS A 2 -18.07 -25.08 70.58
N SER A 3 -18.89 -24.14 70.14
CA SER A 3 -19.42 -24.07 68.79
C SER A 3 -18.28 -23.74 67.83
N PHE A 4 -18.07 -24.58 66.82
CA PHE A 4 -17.21 -24.25 65.68
C PHE A 4 -18.10 -23.73 64.55
N ILE A 5 -17.95 -22.44 64.25
CA ILE A 5 -18.60 -21.75 63.13
C ILE A 5 -17.81 -22.05 61.85
N ALA A 6 -18.55 -22.42 60.81
CA ALA A 6 -18.07 -22.72 59.48
C ALA A 6 -17.58 -21.48 58.72
N LEU A 7 -16.61 -21.66 57.82
CA LEU A 7 -16.33 -20.71 56.75
C LEU A 7 -16.15 -21.50 55.44
N ILE A 8 -17.20 -21.55 54.63
CA ILE A 8 -17.15 -22.09 53.26
C ILE A 8 -16.69 -20.94 52.36
N LEU A 9 -15.48 -21.06 51.82
CA LEU A 9 -14.91 -20.11 50.88
C LEU A 9 -15.49 -20.42 49.49
N LEU A 10 -16.46 -19.63 49.04
CA LEU A 10 -17.05 -19.74 47.71
C LEU A 10 -16.14 -19.01 46.70
N THR A 11 -15.24 -19.74 46.04
CA THR A 11 -14.42 -19.19 44.94
C THR A 11 -15.28 -19.05 43.68
N VAL A 12 -15.70 -17.84 43.36
CA VAL A 12 -16.32 -17.49 42.08
C VAL A 12 -15.23 -17.50 41.01
N VAL A 13 -15.22 -18.54 40.17
CA VAL A 13 -14.37 -18.59 38.97
C VAL A 13 -15.05 -17.74 37.90
N PHE A 14 -14.59 -16.49 37.74
CA PHE A 14 -14.95 -15.69 36.58
C PHE A 14 -14.25 -16.28 35.35
N SER A 15 -14.99 -17.06 34.57
CA SER A 15 -14.60 -17.40 33.20
C SER A 15 -14.67 -16.13 32.35
N PHE A 16 -13.55 -15.42 32.24
CA PHE A 16 -13.38 -14.44 31.17
C PHE A 16 -13.40 -15.21 29.86
N SER A 17 -14.52 -15.15 29.15
CA SER A 17 -14.56 -15.51 27.74
C SER A 17 -13.57 -14.58 27.02
N ASN A 18 -12.45 -15.14 26.55
CA ASN A 18 -11.63 -14.47 25.56
C ASN A 18 -12.53 -14.24 24.34
N GLU A 19 -13.11 -13.04 24.22
CA GLU A 19 -13.62 -12.59 22.94
C GLU A 19 -12.47 -12.74 21.95
N ASN A 20 -12.67 -13.54 20.91
CA ASN A 20 -11.77 -13.60 19.77
C ASN A 20 -11.54 -12.17 19.31
N GLN A 21 -10.38 -11.61 19.65
CA GLN A 21 -10.01 -10.26 19.27
C GLN A 21 -10.05 -10.25 17.74
N SER A 22 -11.04 -9.55 17.18
CA SER A 22 -11.25 -9.48 15.73
C SER A 22 -9.95 -9.07 15.06
N SER A 23 -9.30 -10.03 14.39
CA SER A 23 -8.02 -9.81 13.74
C SER A 23 -8.28 -8.96 12.49
N PHE A 24 -7.80 -7.72 12.50
CA PHE A 24 -7.88 -6.86 11.32
C PHE A 24 -6.70 -7.11 10.40
N LYS A 25 -6.96 -7.11 9.09
CA LYS A 25 -5.94 -7.09 8.05
C LYS A 25 -5.79 -5.68 7.52
N TYR A 26 -4.55 -5.20 7.47
CA TYR A 26 -4.20 -3.90 6.91
C TYR A 26 -3.48 -4.12 5.58
N VAL A 27 -3.92 -3.41 4.55
CA VAL A 27 -3.32 -3.50 3.21
C VAL A 27 -3.07 -2.12 2.64
N PHE A 28 -2.03 -2.01 1.81
CA PHE A 28 -1.63 -0.80 1.13
C PHE A 28 -1.75 -1.00 -0.38
N GLY A 29 -1.93 0.09 -1.12
CA GLY A 29 -2.08 0.01 -2.56
C GLY A 29 -1.92 1.33 -3.27
N ALA A 30 -2.00 1.25 -4.60
CA ALA A 30 -1.99 2.39 -5.48
C ALA A 30 -2.98 2.20 -6.64
N ARG A 31 -3.52 3.31 -7.13
CA ARG A 31 -4.26 3.39 -8.39
C ARG A 31 -3.53 4.35 -9.31
N ILE A 32 -3.40 3.96 -10.58
CA ILE A 32 -2.65 4.72 -11.60
C ILE A 32 -3.65 5.29 -12.61
N SER A 33 -4.14 6.47 -12.30
CA SER A 33 -5.24 7.12 -13.01
C SER A 33 -4.99 8.63 -13.08
N THR A 34 -5.48 9.29 -14.12
CA THR A 34 -5.56 10.77 -14.12
C THR A 34 -6.58 11.23 -13.09
N GLY A 35 -6.12 11.63 -11.91
CA GLY A 35 -6.95 12.16 -10.83
C GLY A 35 -7.13 13.69 -10.89
N ALA A 36 -7.90 14.23 -9.94
CA ALA A 36 -7.98 15.67 -9.72
C ALA A 36 -6.59 16.27 -9.40
N ASN A 37 -6.39 17.55 -9.69
CA ASN A 37 -5.14 18.29 -9.43
C ASN A 37 -3.88 17.71 -10.10
N SER A 38 -4.01 17.08 -11.27
CA SER A 38 -2.85 16.57 -12.03
C SER A 38 -2.02 15.56 -11.22
N GLN A 39 -2.67 14.71 -10.41
CA GLN A 39 -2.03 13.56 -9.79
C GLN A 39 -2.28 12.30 -10.61
N VAL A 40 -1.21 11.56 -10.95
CA VAL A 40 -1.28 10.31 -11.72
C VAL A 40 -1.44 9.08 -10.84
N VAL A 41 -0.93 9.16 -9.61
CA VAL A 41 -0.89 8.03 -8.69
C VAL A 41 -1.62 8.43 -7.42
N THR A 42 -2.63 7.66 -7.06
CA THR A 42 -3.37 7.80 -5.81
C THR A 42 -3.03 6.61 -4.92
N PHE A 43 -2.55 6.87 -3.71
CA PHE A 43 -2.19 5.82 -2.76
C PHE A 43 -3.33 5.56 -1.77
N VAL A 44 -3.44 4.33 -1.28
CA VAL A 44 -4.51 3.93 -0.35
C VAL A 44 -3.98 3.01 0.75
N ALA A 45 -4.56 3.14 1.94
CA ALA A 45 -4.50 2.14 2.99
C ALA A 45 -5.92 1.67 3.33
N GLN A 46 -6.11 0.36 3.46
CA GLN A 46 -7.40 -0.26 3.71
C GLN A 46 -7.31 -1.19 4.91
N LYS A 47 -8.39 -1.24 5.68
CA LYS A 47 -8.55 -2.09 6.86
C LYS A 47 -9.71 -3.03 6.62
N TYR A 48 -9.44 -4.32 6.65
CA TYR A 48 -10.41 -5.39 6.50
C TYR A 48 -10.61 -6.11 7.83
N SER A 49 -11.83 -6.54 8.13
CA SER A 49 -12.08 -7.51 9.20
C SER A 49 -11.71 -8.92 8.77
N ALA A 50 -11.68 -9.85 9.73
CA ALA A 50 -11.31 -11.26 9.50
C ALA A 50 -12.19 -11.97 8.45
N ASP A 51 -13.44 -11.54 8.30
CA ASP A 51 -14.41 -12.01 7.29
C ASP A 51 -14.21 -11.38 5.89
N GLY A 52 -13.18 -10.55 5.71
CA GLY A 52 -12.87 -9.90 4.43
C GLY A 52 -13.70 -8.66 4.11
N ILE A 53 -14.49 -8.14 5.05
CA ILE A 53 -15.27 -6.92 4.84
C ILE A 53 -14.38 -5.68 5.03
N LEU A 54 -14.41 -4.75 4.07
CA LEU A 54 -13.73 -3.46 4.19
C LEU A 54 -14.38 -2.62 5.30
N ARG A 55 -13.60 -2.28 6.33
CA ARG A 55 -14.05 -1.50 7.50
C ARG A 55 -13.60 -0.04 7.48
N ALA A 56 -12.45 0.24 6.87
CA ALA A 56 -11.97 1.61 6.69
C ALA A 56 -11.05 1.71 5.47
N SER A 57 -11.02 2.88 4.86
CA SER A 57 -10.13 3.22 3.75
C SER A 57 -9.63 4.64 3.92
N ARG A 58 -8.34 4.88 3.65
CA ARG A 58 -7.73 6.20 3.63
C ARG A 58 -6.98 6.39 2.32
N VAL A 59 -7.33 7.44 1.61
CA VAL A 59 -6.62 7.88 0.41
C VAL A 59 -5.53 8.87 0.79
N PHE A 60 -4.35 8.72 0.19
CA PHE A 60 -3.22 9.62 0.36
C PHE A 60 -2.92 10.31 -0.97
N THR A 61 -3.02 11.64 -0.98
CA THR A 61 -2.62 12.49 -2.11
C THR A 61 -1.17 12.97 -1.98
N ASN A 62 -0.55 12.77 -0.81
CA ASN A 62 0.86 13.06 -0.57
C ASN A 62 1.66 11.75 -0.46
N LYS A 63 2.58 11.54 -1.42
CA LYS A 63 3.48 10.38 -1.45
C LYS A 63 4.39 10.30 -0.23
N ASP A 64 4.89 11.43 0.27
CA ASP A 64 5.79 11.50 1.43
C ASP A 64 5.09 10.98 2.70
N GLU A 65 3.85 11.43 2.92
CA GLU A 65 3.01 10.97 4.03
C GLU A 65 2.75 9.46 3.94
N PHE A 66 2.41 8.97 2.74
CA PHE A 66 2.19 7.54 2.51
C PHE A 66 3.44 6.73 2.85
N ILE A 67 4.62 7.14 2.37
CA ILE A 67 5.89 6.47 2.67
C ILE A 67 6.20 6.48 4.18
N LYS A 68 5.93 7.58 4.88
CA LYS A 68 6.12 7.69 6.33
C LYS A 68 5.19 6.73 7.10
N VAL A 69 3.96 6.53 6.64
CA VAL A 69 3.06 5.52 7.22
C VAL A 69 3.53 4.09 6.92
N LEU A 70 3.95 3.82 5.68
CA LEU A 70 4.40 2.49 5.26
C LEU A 70 5.71 2.03 5.90
N SER A 71 6.61 2.96 6.16
CA SER A 71 7.87 2.68 6.86
C SER A 71 7.69 2.51 8.37
N GLY A 72 6.48 2.68 8.90
CA GLY A 72 6.22 2.69 10.34
C GLY A 72 6.73 3.95 11.05
N TYR A 73 7.23 4.93 10.30
CA TYR A 73 7.79 6.17 10.83
C TYR A 73 6.71 7.05 11.48
N TRP A 74 5.59 7.24 10.80
CA TRP A 74 4.44 7.97 11.34
C TRP A 74 3.38 7.00 11.90
N PRO A 75 2.79 7.32 13.06
CA PRO A 75 1.70 6.53 13.62
C PRO A 75 0.49 6.57 12.70
N SER A 76 -0.16 5.42 12.51
CA SER A 76 -1.35 5.33 11.67
C SER A 76 -2.28 4.22 12.18
N PRO A 77 -3.61 4.41 12.14
CA PRO A 77 -4.55 3.33 12.44
C PRO A 77 -4.47 2.19 11.41
N PHE A 78 -3.80 2.42 10.27
CA PHE A 78 -3.55 1.41 9.23
C PHE A 78 -2.17 0.74 9.34
N ASN A 79 -1.31 1.19 10.25
CA ASN A 79 -0.05 0.53 10.61
C ASN A 79 0.19 0.68 12.13
N PRO A 80 -0.69 0.11 12.97
CA PRO A 80 -0.65 0.32 14.42
C PRO A 80 0.63 -0.21 15.06
N ASN A 81 1.22 -1.24 14.45
CA ASN A 81 2.42 -1.91 14.94
C ASN A 81 3.72 -1.27 14.44
N LYS A 82 3.62 -0.16 13.67
CA LYS A 82 4.77 0.54 13.07
C LYS A 82 5.71 -0.40 12.30
N ILE A 83 5.13 -1.32 11.55
CA ILE A 83 5.87 -2.28 10.73
C ILE A 83 6.52 -1.49 9.59
N ASP A 84 7.79 -1.78 9.33
CA ASP A 84 8.50 -1.28 8.16
C ASP A 84 8.21 -2.19 6.97
N TYR A 85 7.18 -1.85 6.20
CA TYR A 85 6.74 -2.66 5.07
C TYR A 85 7.70 -2.63 3.89
N PHE A 86 8.59 -1.63 3.78
CA PHE A 86 9.64 -1.63 2.75
C PHE A 86 10.64 -2.75 3.04
N ARG A 87 11.08 -2.87 4.29
CA ARG A 87 11.97 -3.95 4.73
C ARG A 87 11.33 -5.32 4.58
N GLU A 88 10.08 -5.47 5.02
CA GLU A 88 9.34 -6.74 4.96
C GLU A 88 9.19 -7.25 3.52
N ASN A 89 8.89 -6.34 2.58
CA ASN A 89 8.67 -6.68 1.17
C ASN A 89 9.94 -6.57 0.31
N ARG A 90 11.10 -6.28 0.92
CA ARG A 90 12.40 -6.12 0.23
C ARG A 90 12.35 -5.09 -0.91
N ILE A 91 11.60 -4.01 -0.70
CA ILE A 91 11.51 -2.88 -1.64
C ILE A 91 12.43 -1.77 -1.16
N VAL A 92 13.21 -1.18 -2.07
CA VAL A 92 14.01 0.02 -1.77
C VAL A 92 13.07 1.19 -1.52
N GLY A 93 13.05 1.69 -0.29
CA GLY A 93 12.27 2.85 0.11
C GLY A 93 12.29 3.05 1.62
N GLY A 94 11.80 4.20 2.08
CA GLY A 94 11.73 4.53 3.49
C GLY A 94 11.85 6.03 3.75
N VAL A 95 12.09 6.38 5.02
CA VAL A 95 12.33 7.76 5.45
C VAL A 95 13.83 7.98 5.59
N PHE A 96 14.32 9.03 4.92
CA PHE A 96 15.71 9.45 4.96
C PHE A 96 15.79 10.75 5.75
N VAL A 97 16.77 10.81 6.66
CA VAL A 97 17.06 12.01 7.45
C VAL A 97 18.21 12.74 6.79
N ASN A 98 18.00 13.99 6.40
CA ASN A 98 19.09 14.86 5.98
C ASN A 98 19.69 15.53 7.22
N ASP A 99 20.86 15.07 7.65
CA ASP A 99 21.52 15.53 8.89
C ASP A 99 21.87 17.02 8.89
N THR A 100 22.05 17.63 7.71
CA THR A 100 22.42 19.04 7.56
C THR A 100 21.24 19.98 7.83
N ILE A 101 20.04 19.62 7.38
CA ILE A 101 18.83 20.46 7.51
C ILE A 101 17.77 19.87 8.44
N ARG A 102 18.03 18.69 9.02
CA ARG A 102 17.12 17.91 9.89
C ARG A 102 15.74 17.71 9.29
N VAL A 103 15.67 17.50 7.98
CA VAL A 103 14.43 17.21 7.27
C VAL A 103 14.32 15.72 6.99
N GLU A 104 13.14 15.18 7.28
CA GLU A 104 12.78 13.79 7.06
C GLU A 104 11.97 13.67 5.77
N ILE A 105 12.51 12.94 4.80
CA ILE A 105 11.93 12.80 3.47
C ILE A 105 11.66 11.33 3.19
N GLY A 106 10.40 11.02 2.90
CA GLY A 106 9.97 9.74 2.38
C GLY A 106 10.37 9.61 0.91
N TYR A 107 11.09 8.55 0.58
CA TYR A 107 11.54 8.26 -0.77
C TYR A 107 11.36 6.78 -1.14
N CYS A 108 10.93 6.53 -2.37
CA CYS A 108 10.79 5.20 -2.95
C CYS A 108 10.84 5.27 -4.49
N PRO A 109 11.92 4.78 -5.14
CA PRO A 109 12.09 4.84 -6.60
C PRO A 109 10.96 4.14 -7.38
N ALA A 110 10.43 3.04 -6.83
CA ALA A 110 9.33 2.31 -7.42
C ALA A 110 8.06 3.18 -7.53
N MET A 111 7.71 3.92 -6.47
CA MET A 111 6.56 4.82 -6.45
C MET A 111 6.72 5.96 -7.47
N ASP A 112 7.94 6.45 -7.64
CA ASP A 112 8.27 7.49 -8.63
C ASP A 112 8.11 7.02 -10.08
N SER A 113 8.15 5.70 -10.30
CA SER A 113 8.07 5.11 -11.64
C SER A 113 6.67 4.64 -12.01
N LEU A 114 5.72 4.56 -11.07
CA LEU A 114 4.37 4.03 -11.31
C LEU A 114 3.62 4.75 -12.45
N TRP A 115 3.83 6.07 -12.62
CA TRP A 115 3.18 6.83 -13.70
C TRP A 115 3.56 6.31 -15.10
N LYS A 116 4.76 5.74 -15.26
CA LYS A 116 5.31 5.29 -16.54
C LYS A 116 4.51 4.13 -17.13
N ILE A 117 3.81 3.37 -16.31
CA ILE A 117 2.92 2.29 -16.77
C ILE A 117 1.83 2.85 -17.68
N ARG A 118 1.30 4.05 -17.37
CA ARG A 118 0.15 4.64 -18.05
C ARG A 118 0.51 5.44 -19.29
N PHE A 119 1.65 6.12 -19.26
CA PHE A 119 2.00 7.13 -20.27
C PHE A 119 3.27 6.76 -21.03
N SER A 120 3.34 7.12 -22.31
CA SER A 120 4.56 6.97 -23.12
C SER A 120 5.60 8.02 -22.75
N ASP A 121 5.16 9.17 -22.25
CA ASP A 121 5.96 10.33 -21.90
C ASP A 121 5.36 11.01 -20.67
N TRP A 122 6.17 11.79 -19.95
CA TRP A 122 5.71 12.53 -18.78
C TRP A 122 4.45 13.36 -19.11
N PRO A 123 3.34 13.20 -18.37
CA PRO A 123 2.04 13.72 -18.78
C PRO A 123 1.86 15.24 -18.52
N TYR A 124 2.80 15.89 -17.84
CA TYR A 124 2.72 17.31 -17.49
C TYR A 124 3.82 18.15 -18.12
N LEU A 125 3.66 19.47 -18.13
CA LEU A 125 4.69 20.37 -18.65
C LEU A 125 5.93 20.37 -17.75
N GLY A 126 7.10 20.66 -18.35
CA GLY A 126 8.33 20.95 -17.62
C GLY A 126 9.26 19.75 -17.36
N LYS A 127 8.93 18.55 -17.84
CA LYS A 127 9.88 17.43 -17.88
C LYS A 127 9.80 16.70 -19.22
N ASN A 128 10.96 16.25 -19.69
CA ASN A 128 11.10 15.36 -20.84
C ASN A 128 11.60 14.01 -20.33
N GLU A 129 10.66 13.16 -19.90
CA GLU A 129 10.96 11.84 -19.37
C GLU A 129 10.09 10.80 -20.08
N ALA A 130 10.71 9.72 -20.55
CA ALA A 130 10.00 8.63 -21.22
C ALA A 130 9.32 7.72 -20.19
N GLY A 131 8.08 7.36 -20.48
CA GLY A 131 7.33 6.31 -19.82
C GLY A 131 7.42 4.97 -20.57
N TRP A 132 6.51 4.06 -20.27
CA TRP A 132 6.55 2.67 -20.72
C TRP A 132 5.29 2.21 -21.45
N SER A 133 4.23 3.02 -21.43
CA SER A 133 3.04 2.77 -22.25
C SER A 133 3.35 2.98 -23.73
N LEU A 134 2.72 2.18 -24.60
CA LEU A 134 2.81 2.34 -26.05
C LEU A 134 1.99 3.50 -26.59
N ASN A 135 0.96 3.97 -25.88
CA ASN A 135 0.23 5.18 -26.25
C ASN A 135 0.42 6.31 -25.25
N ARG A 136 0.18 7.52 -25.74
CA ARG A 136 0.42 8.77 -25.01
C ARG A 136 -0.42 8.94 -23.75
N MET A 137 -1.67 8.48 -23.72
CA MET A 137 -2.60 8.80 -22.62
C MET A 137 -2.96 7.61 -21.72
N ARG A 138 -2.83 6.39 -22.25
CA ARG A 138 -3.16 5.13 -21.58
C ARG A 138 -2.43 3.96 -22.27
N PRO A 139 -2.27 2.80 -21.62
CA PRO A 139 -1.69 1.63 -22.27
C PRO A 139 -2.50 1.18 -23.51
N ASN A 140 -1.88 0.43 -24.42
CA ASN A 140 -2.65 -0.23 -25.49
C ASN A 140 -3.48 -1.40 -24.91
N LEU A 141 -4.38 -1.97 -25.71
CA LEU A 141 -5.30 -3.01 -25.24
C LEU A 141 -4.56 -4.21 -24.62
N LYS A 142 -3.46 -4.66 -25.23
CA LYS A 142 -2.70 -5.80 -24.72
C LYS A 142 -1.92 -5.49 -23.45
N GLN A 143 -1.42 -4.26 -23.29
CA GLN A 143 -0.84 -3.80 -22.02
C GLN A 143 -1.93 -3.72 -20.94
N GLU A 144 -3.13 -3.21 -21.25
CA GLU A 144 -4.26 -3.21 -20.30
C GLU A 144 -4.64 -4.64 -19.86
N GLU A 145 -4.77 -5.57 -20.81
CA GLU A 145 -5.03 -6.99 -20.53
C GLU A 145 -3.90 -7.64 -19.70
N TYR A 146 -2.65 -7.34 -20.02
CA TYR A 146 -1.50 -7.83 -19.25
C TYR A 146 -1.55 -7.35 -17.80
N LEU A 147 -1.80 -6.05 -17.58
CA LEU A 147 -1.90 -5.48 -16.23
C LEU A 147 -3.08 -6.08 -15.46
N ALA A 148 -4.23 -6.21 -16.11
CA ALA A 148 -5.43 -6.82 -15.54
C ALA A 148 -5.16 -8.24 -15.03
N ASN A 149 -4.55 -9.08 -15.88
CA ASN A 149 -4.23 -10.46 -15.55
C ASN A 149 -3.12 -10.56 -14.48
N ARG A 150 -2.06 -9.75 -14.59
CA ARG A 150 -0.88 -9.85 -13.70
C ARG A 150 -1.17 -9.39 -12.28
N TYR A 151 -1.99 -8.35 -12.12
CA TYR A 151 -2.26 -7.69 -10.84
C TYR A 151 -3.71 -7.87 -10.36
N ASN A 152 -4.48 -8.72 -11.03
CA ASN A 152 -5.86 -9.05 -10.70
C ASN A 152 -6.75 -7.80 -10.53
N ILE A 153 -6.68 -6.90 -11.52
CA ILE A 153 -7.55 -5.73 -11.62
C ILE A 153 -8.42 -5.85 -12.87
N LYS A 154 -9.57 -5.17 -12.88
CA LYS A 154 -10.42 -5.10 -14.07
C LYS A 154 -9.95 -3.99 -14.99
N GLN A 155 -9.66 -2.82 -14.43
CA GLN A 155 -9.29 -1.63 -15.19
C GLN A 155 -8.30 -0.76 -14.40
N LEU A 156 -7.22 -0.34 -15.06
CA LEU A 156 -6.15 0.47 -14.47
C LEU A 156 -6.65 1.80 -13.87
N ASP A 157 -7.65 2.42 -14.51
CA ASP A 157 -8.14 3.75 -14.17
C ASP A 157 -9.00 3.78 -12.90
N PHE A 158 -9.62 2.65 -12.56
CA PHE A 158 -10.64 2.60 -11.51
C PHE A 158 -10.20 1.78 -10.30
N ASP A 159 -9.45 0.70 -10.52
CA ASP A 159 -9.12 -0.25 -9.47
C ASP A 159 -7.83 0.13 -8.73
N TYR A 160 -7.83 -0.10 -7.42
CA TYR A 160 -6.61 -0.08 -6.64
C TYR A 160 -5.92 -1.44 -6.77
N ILE A 161 -4.62 -1.41 -7.10
CA ILE A 161 -3.74 -2.56 -6.95
C ILE A 161 -3.30 -2.57 -5.49
N VAL A 162 -3.76 -3.55 -4.71
CA VAL A 162 -3.58 -3.62 -3.25
C VAL A 162 -2.84 -4.87 -2.80
N ASP A 163 -2.34 -4.83 -1.57
CA ASP A 163 -1.78 -5.98 -0.83
C ASP A 163 -0.65 -6.67 -1.59
N THR A 164 -0.67 -8.00 -1.75
CA THR A 164 0.34 -8.76 -2.47
C THR A 164 0.59 -8.24 -3.89
N ASN A 165 -0.46 -7.83 -4.61
CA ASN A 165 -0.32 -7.31 -5.97
C ASN A 165 0.32 -5.92 -5.98
N PHE A 166 0.10 -5.11 -4.94
CA PHE A 166 0.79 -3.84 -4.80
C PHE A 166 2.30 -4.06 -4.65
N TRP A 167 2.72 -4.97 -3.77
CA TRP A 167 4.14 -5.25 -3.57
C TRP A 167 4.81 -5.89 -4.77
N LYS A 168 4.09 -6.78 -5.46
CA LYS A 168 4.51 -7.32 -6.76
C LYS A 168 4.73 -6.22 -7.79
N LEU A 169 3.78 -5.29 -7.93
CA LEU A 169 3.91 -4.13 -8.80
C LEU A 169 5.14 -3.29 -8.45
N MET A 170 5.36 -3.02 -7.16
CA MET A 170 6.49 -2.23 -6.68
C MET A 170 7.85 -2.87 -7.03
N TYR A 171 7.92 -4.21 -7.02
CA TYR A 171 9.09 -4.93 -7.50
C TYR A 171 9.24 -4.81 -9.02
N ASP A 172 8.16 -5.11 -9.75
CA ASP A 172 8.15 -5.15 -11.21
C ASP A 172 8.56 -3.83 -11.86
N VAL A 173 8.13 -2.69 -11.30
CA VAL A 173 8.52 -1.35 -11.81
C VAL A 173 9.97 -0.96 -11.53
N THR A 174 10.74 -1.83 -10.88
CA THR A 174 12.20 -1.69 -10.70
C THR A 174 13.01 -2.74 -11.44
N ASP A 175 12.35 -3.76 -12.00
CA ASP A 175 12.97 -4.84 -12.75
C ASP A 175 13.11 -4.45 -14.22
N SER A 176 14.35 -4.33 -14.70
CA SER A 176 14.66 -3.97 -16.09
C SER A 176 14.04 -4.96 -17.09
N THR A 177 14.03 -6.25 -16.78
CA THR A 177 13.46 -7.27 -17.66
C THR A 177 11.94 -7.12 -17.73
N TRP A 178 11.28 -6.84 -16.62
CA TRP A 178 9.85 -6.55 -16.64
C TRP A 178 9.53 -5.30 -17.46
N ILE A 179 10.29 -4.21 -17.24
CA ILE A 179 10.11 -2.93 -17.93
C ILE A 179 10.28 -3.09 -19.44
N GLU A 180 11.33 -3.78 -19.87
CA GLU A 180 11.60 -4.04 -21.29
C GLU A 180 10.46 -4.83 -21.92
N ASN A 181 10.04 -5.93 -21.29
CA ASN A 181 8.93 -6.73 -21.80
C ASN A 181 7.63 -5.92 -21.90
N TYR A 182 7.31 -5.15 -20.87
CA TYR A 182 6.07 -4.34 -20.83
C TYR A 182 5.99 -3.32 -21.97
N LYS A 183 7.11 -2.68 -22.31
CA LYS A 183 7.20 -1.69 -23.40
C LYS A 183 6.87 -2.26 -24.78
N PHE A 184 6.99 -3.57 -24.97
CA PHE A 184 6.81 -4.23 -26.27
C PHE A 184 5.60 -5.16 -26.34
N ILE A 185 4.69 -5.09 -25.37
CA ILE A 185 3.42 -5.84 -25.41
C ILE A 185 2.51 -5.24 -26.49
N ASN A 186 2.47 -5.88 -27.66
CA ASN A 186 1.69 -5.46 -28.82
C ASN A 186 1.02 -6.62 -29.53
#